data_AF-A0A8T6WMN0-F1
#
_entry.id   AF-A0A8T6WMN0-F1
#
_cell.length_a   1.000
_cell.length_b   1.000
_cell.length_c   1.000
_cell.angle_alpha   90.00
_cell.angle_beta   90.00
_cell.angle_gamma   90.00
#
_symmetry.space_group_name_H-M   'P 1'
#
loop_
_entity.id
_entity.type
_entity.pdbx_description
1 polymer ?
#
loop_
_entity_poly.entity_id
_entity_poly.type
_entity_poly.pdbx_seq_one_letter_code
_entity_poly.pdbx_strand_id
1 'polypeptide(L)'
;MRIHVLKKCKELPGVTKNQIENKKRLLAECISYIEKDTGTEYPPVIVSPCLFFSRKAGKIFFGGAATGPIKVKDTALCIVIVSLPTLLHFDKDLILGILAEEFLHYTFFIACWIKGQPAPPKDKDKRHKPELWFKNPYIIKCYNKAQKQKSTLQEFLKIKRDWDRKGGPISDGTELKPDKIDKVYIPHDIKKMLSEKKLI
;
A
#
# COMPACT_ATOMS: atom_id res chain seq x y z
N MET A 1 -17.19 -2.49 2.33
CA MET A 1 -16.21 -2.31 1.23
C MET A 1 -14.87 -1.91 1.85
N ARG A 2 -13.86 -2.80 1.82
CA ARG A 2 -12.59 -2.65 2.55
C ARG A 2 -11.57 -1.67 1.96
N ILE A 3 -11.91 -0.99 0.86
CA ILE A 3 -11.08 0.05 0.24
C ILE A 3 -11.63 1.42 0.62
N HIS A 4 -10.79 2.27 1.20
CA HIS A 4 -11.17 3.59 1.67
C HIS A 4 -10.29 4.64 1.02
N VAL A 5 -10.90 5.53 0.25
CA VAL A 5 -10.20 6.63 -0.42
C VAL A 5 -10.33 7.87 0.44
N LEU A 6 -9.20 8.41 0.89
CA LEU A 6 -9.17 9.62 1.72
C LEU A 6 -9.81 10.81 1.01
N LYS A 7 -10.51 11.66 1.76
CA LYS A 7 -11.22 12.83 1.19
C LYS A 7 -10.30 13.70 0.35
N LYS A 8 -9.09 13.97 0.87
CA LYS A 8 -8.06 14.77 0.20
C LYS A 8 -7.65 14.23 -1.18
N CYS A 9 -7.75 12.91 -1.43
CA CYS A 9 -7.52 12.34 -2.76
C CYS A 9 -8.51 12.85 -3.82
N LYS A 10 -9.75 13.15 -3.41
CA LYS A 10 -10.84 13.62 -4.28
C LYS A 10 -10.81 15.14 -4.48
N GLU A 11 -10.03 15.85 -3.67
CA GLU A 11 -9.91 17.32 -3.68
C GLU A 11 -8.66 17.79 -4.45
N LEU A 12 -7.80 16.86 -4.89
CA LEU A 12 -6.60 17.21 -5.64
C LEU A 12 -6.95 17.74 -7.05
N PRO A 13 -6.44 18.92 -7.44
CA PRO A 13 -6.50 19.42 -8.80
C PRO A 13 -6.15 18.37 -9.85
N GLY A 14 -6.94 18.30 -10.92
CA GLY A 14 -6.70 17.37 -12.03
C GLY A 14 -6.97 15.89 -11.73
N VAL A 15 -7.48 15.54 -10.54
CA VAL A 15 -7.97 14.20 -10.20
C VAL A 15 -9.48 14.19 -10.23
N THR A 16 -10.08 13.48 -11.18
CA THR A 16 -11.54 13.42 -11.33
C THR A 16 -12.15 12.32 -10.49
N LYS A 17 -13.44 12.48 -10.13
CA LYS A 17 -14.22 11.45 -9.44
C LYS A 17 -14.25 10.13 -10.21
N ASN A 18 -14.35 10.17 -11.54
CA ASN A 18 -14.33 8.99 -12.40
C ASN A 18 -12.98 8.27 -12.36
N GLN A 19 -11.86 9.01 -12.35
CA GLN A 19 -10.54 8.41 -12.18
C GLN A 19 -10.44 7.68 -10.83
N ILE A 20 -10.91 8.28 -9.74
CA ILE A 20 -10.91 7.64 -8.42
C ILE A 20 -11.74 6.36 -8.41
N GLU A 21 -12.98 6.39 -8.90
CA GLU A 21 -13.84 5.19 -8.90
C GLU A 21 -13.28 4.09 -9.81
N ASN A 22 -12.69 4.42 -10.97
CA ASN A 22 -12.03 3.44 -11.82
C ASN A 22 -10.84 2.79 -11.12
N LYS A 23 -10.00 3.57 -10.43
CA LYS A 23 -8.84 3.02 -9.69
C LYS A 23 -9.27 2.21 -8.47
N LYS A 24 -10.36 2.58 -7.82
CA LYS A 24 -10.95 1.81 -6.73
C LYS A 24 -11.52 0.47 -7.20
N ARG A 25 -12.16 0.42 -8.37
CA ARG A 25 -12.59 -0.85 -9.01
C ARG A 25 -11.39 -1.72 -9.35
N LEU A 26 -10.34 -1.14 -9.94
CA LEU A 26 -9.10 -1.86 -10.24
C LEU A 26 -8.45 -2.43 -8.98
N LEU A 27 -8.39 -1.67 -7.89
CA LEU A 27 -7.91 -2.18 -6.60
C LEU A 27 -8.75 -3.36 -6.11
N ALA A 28 -10.08 -3.26 -6.15
CA ALA A 28 -10.97 -4.33 -5.73
C ALA A 28 -10.76 -5.60 -6.56
N GLU A 29 -10.56 -5.44 -7.87
CA GLU A 29 -10.24 -6.54 -8.78
C GLU A 29 -8.91 -7.21 -8.40
N CYS A 30 -7.82 -6.45 -8.25
CA CYS A 30 -6.51 -6.99 -7.87
C CYS A 30 -6.54 -7.67 -6.50
N ILE A 31 -7.24 -7.10 -5.52
CA ILE A 31 -7.44 -7.71 -4.20
C ILE A 31 -8.19 -9.03 -4.34
N SER A 32 -9.28 -9.07 -5.12
CA SER A 32 -10.04 -10.30 -5.35
C SER A 32 -9.20 -11.41 -5.98
N TYR A 33 -8.26 -11.08 -6.88
CA TYR A 33 -7.32 -12.07 -7.41
C TYR A 33 -6.47 -12.71 -6.31
N ILE A 34 -5.94 -11.89 -5.40
CA ILE A 34 -5.12 -12.37 -4.28
C ILE A 34 -5.94 -13.21 -3.31
N GLU A 35 -7.13 -12.75 -2.92
CA GLU A 35 -8.00 -13.48 -1.99
C GLU A 35 -8.45 -14.82 -2.55
N LYS A 36 -8.80 -14.88 -3.83
CA LYS A 36 -9.20 -16.14 -4.50
C LYS A 36 -8.05 -17.14 -4.57
N ASP A 37 -6.84 -16.68 -4.82
CA ASP A 37 -5.67 -17.56 -4.95
C ASP A 37 -5.19 -18.09 -3.59
N THR A 38 -5.25 -17.24 -2.56
CA THR A 38 -4.72 -17.54 -1.23
C THR A 38 -5.77 -18.13 -0.27
N GLY A 39 -7.06 -17.96 -0.57
CA GLY A 39 -8.16 -18.30 0.33
C GLY A 39 -8.19 -17.45 1.61
N THR A 40 -7.43 -16.35 1.65
CA THR A 40 -7.26 -15.49 2.83
C THR A 40 -7.79 -14.10 2.55
N GLU A 41 -8.49 -13.52 3.54
CA GLU A 41 -9.00 -12.17 3.45
C GLU A 41 -7.86 -11.13 3.40
N TYR A 42 -7.93 -10.21 2.44
CA TYR A 42 -6.98 -9.12 2.31
C TYR A 42 -7.28 -8.03 3.35
N PRO A 43 -6.25 -7.45 4.00
CA PRO A 43 -6.43 -6.41 5.02
C PRO A 43 -7.13 -5.15 4.45
N PRO A 44 -7.76 -4.32 5.29
CA PRO A 44 -8.33 -3.05 4.84
C PRO A 44 -7.29 -2.18 4.13
N VAL A 45 -7.71 -1.56 3.02
CA VAL A 45 -6.87 -0.75 2.15
C VAL A 45 -7.27 0.72 2.23
N ILE A 46 -6.30 1.58 2.49
CA ILE A 46 -6.46 3.03 2.49
C ILE A 46 -5.72 3.62 1.29
N VAL A 47 -6.40 4.44 0.49
CA VAL A 47 -5.76 5.19 -0.60
C VAL A 47 -5.41 6.59 -0.08
N SER A 48 -4.10 6.87 -0.03
CA SER A 48 -3.51 8.11 0.44
C SER A 48 -3.13 9.05 -0.70
N PRO A 49 -3.31 10.38 -0.57
CA PRO A 49 -2.88 11.34 -1.58
C PRO A 49 -1.35 11.50 -1.61
N CYS A 50 -0.61 10.81 -0.74
CA CYS A 50 0.83 10.97 -0.62
C CYS A 50 1.57 10.22 -1.72
N LEU A 51 2.54 10.87 -2.37
CA LEU A 51 3.57 10.20 -3.16
C LEU A 51 4.61 9.62 -2.21
N PHE A 52 4.75 8.30 -2.19
CA PHE A 52 5.82 7.63 -1.46
C PHE A 52 7.07 7.54 -2.33
N PHE A 53 8.24 7.75 -1.73
CA PHE A 53 9.50 7.47 -2.40
C PHE A 53 10.53 6.91 -1.42
N SER A 54 11.51 6.17 -1.94
CA SER A 54 12.64 5.67 -1.17
C SER A 54 13.90 5.78 -2.00
N ARG A 55 15.02 6.11 -1.34
CA ARG A 55 16.36 6.07 -1.95
C ARG A 55 17.15 4.96 -1.31
N LYS A 56 17.52 3.93 -2.08
CA LYS A 56 18.31 2.79 -1.59
C LYS A 56 19.41 2.44 -2.57
N ALA A 57 20.65 2.39 -2.09
CA ALA A 57 21.84 2.06 -2.88
C ALA A 57 21.92 2.86 -4.21
N GLY A 58 21.69 4.18 -4.14
CA GLY A 58 21.70 5.08 -5.30
C GLY A 58 20.48 5.01 -6.22
N LYS A 59 19.55 4.07 -6.01
CA LYS A 59 18.30 3.93 -6.78
C LYS A 59 17.16 4.66 -6.10
N ILE A 60 16.29 5.28 -6.90
CA ILE A 60 15.05 5.90 -6.45
C ILE A 60 13.90 4.94 -6.79
N PHE A 61 13.08 4.66 -5.79
CA PHE A 61 11.81 3.99 -5.93
C PHE A 61 10.73 5.02 -5.60
N PHE A 62 9.68 5.08 -6.39
CA PHE A 62 8.56 5.99 -6.13
C PHE A 62 7.25 5.29 -6.44
N GLY A 63 6.20 5.73 -5.76
CA GLY A 63 4.98 4.95 -5.69
C GLY A 63 5.21 3.69 -4.85
N GLY A 64 4.13 3.19 -4.29
CA GLY A 64 4.11 1.94 -3.57
C GLY A 64 2.91 1.88 -2.65
N ALA A 65 2.96 0.87 -1.82
CA ALA A 65 2.09 0.73 -0.69
C ALA A 65 2.95 0.49 0.55
N ALA A 66 2.32 0.52 1.71
CA ALA A 66 2.95 0.15 2.96
C ALA A 66 1.94 -0.62 3.80
N THR A 67 2.39 -1.75 4.34
CA THR A 67 1.63 -2.53 5.30
C THR A 67 2.13 -2.26 6.70
N GLY A 68 1.21 -2.06 7.63
CA GLY A 68 1.58 -1.91 9.03
C GLY A 68 0.39 -2.00 9.99
N PRO A 69 0.67 -2.29 11.27
CA PRO A 69 -0.34 -2.21 12.30
C PRO A 69 -0.68 -0.74 12.61
N ILE A 70 -1.97 -0.47 12.76
CA ILE A 70 -2.49 0.74 13.38
C ILE A 70 -3.14 0.37 14.72
N LYS A 71 -2.89 1.17 15.75
CA LYS A 71 -3.56 1.00 17.03
C LYS A 71 -4.99 1.54 16.92
N VAL A 72 -5.95 0.71 17.32
CA VAL A 72 -7.39 1.00 17.31
C VAL A 72 -7.92 0.71 18.71
N LYS A 73 -8.02 1.73 19.55
CA LYS A 73 -8.35 1.55 20.99
C LYS A 73 -7.37 0.54 21.63
N ASP A 74 -7.89 -0.60 22.07
CA ASP A 74 -7.14 -1.68 22.72
C ASP A 74 -6.75 -2.81 21.75
N THR A 75 -7.02 -2.66 20.45
CA THR A 75 -6.66 -3.64 19.41
C THR A 75 -5.66 -3.08 18.41
N ALA A 76 -4.90 -3.96 17.77
CA ALA A 76 -4.07 -3.62 16.62
C ALA A 76 -4.75 -4.15 15.36
N LEU A 77 -4.91 -3.29 14.35
CA LEU A 77 -5.44 -3.66 13.04
C LEU A 77 -4.32 -3.50 12.01
N CYS A 78 -4.04 -4.55 11.22
CA CYS A 78 -3.11 -4.42 10.10
C CYS A 78 -3.84 -3.82 8.90
N ILE A 79 -3.27 -2.78 8.30
CA ILE A 79 -3.81 -2.10 7.12
C ILE A 79 -2.77 -2.01 6.02
N VAL A 80 -3.23 -1.81 4.79
CA VAL A 80 -2.39 -1.47 3.64
C VAL A 80 -2.70 -0.06 3.19
N ILE A 81 -1.70 0.81 3.16
CA ILE A 81 -1.82 2.18 2.67
C ILE A 81 -1.22 2.25 1.26
N VAL A 82 -2.05 2.51 0.25
CA VAL A 82 -1.64 2.63 -1.15
C VAL A 82 -1.56 4.10 -1.54
N SER A 83 -0.46 4.49 -2.19
CA SER A 83 -0.28 5.83 -2.76
C SER A 83 -1.22 6.04 -3.96
N LEU A 84 -2.00 7.13 -3.97
CA LEU A 84 -2.82 7.51 -5.12
C LEU A 84 -1.99 7.71 -6.40
N PRO A 85 -0.80 8.36 -6.37
CA PRO A 85 0.13 8.38 -7.48
C PRO A 85 0.41 7.01 -8.09
N THR A 86 0.62 5.98 -7.27
CA THR A 86 0.80 4.59 -7.75
C THR A 86 -0.38 4.16 -8.57
N LEU A 87 -1.60 4.37 -8.07
CA LEU A 87 -2.81 3.98 -8.79
C LEU A 87 -2.95 4.74 -10.11
N LEU A 88 -2.58 6.01 -10.16
CA LEU A 88 -2.73 6.85 -11.34
C LEU A 88 -1.68 6.54 -12.41
N HIS A 89 -0.45 6.24 -12.02
CA HIS A 89 0.67 6.10 -12.96
C HIS A 89 1.04 4.66 -13.29
N PHE A 90 0.66 3.67 -12.49
CA PHE A 90 1.07 2.29 -12.71
C PHE A 90 -0.02 1.50 -13.44
N ASP A 91 0.43 0.53 -14.23
CA ASP A 91 -0.44 -0.45 -14.88
C ASP A 91 -0.98 -1.47 -13.87
N LYS A 92 -2.00 -2.22 -14.31
CA LYS A 92 -2.66 -3.25 -13.49
C LYS A 92 -1.66 -4.27 -12.93
N ASP A 93 -0.72 -4.73 -13.74
CA ASP A 93 0.24 -5.76 -13.34
C ASP A 93 1.15 -5.26 -12.21
N LEU A 94 1.63 -4.02 -12.30
CA LEU A 94 2.45 -3.41 -11.27
C LEU A 94 1.64 -3.19 -9.98
N ILE A 95 0.39 -2.72 -10.09
CA ILE A 95 -0.50 -2.57 -8.93
C ILE A 95 -0.74 -3.92 -8.26
N LEU A 96 -1.04 -4.97 -9.03
CA LEU A 96 -1.21 -6.32 -8.50
C LEU A 96 0.07 -6.83 -7.83
N GLY A 97 1.24 -6.59 -8.44
CA GLY A 97 2.53 -6.98 -7.87
C GLY A 97 2.83 -6.30 -6.54
N ILE A 98 2.54 -5.01 -6.42
CA ILE A 98 2.69 -4.24 -5.17
C ILE A 98 1.73 -4.78 -4.11
N LEU A 99 0.46 -5.02 -4.45
CA LEU A 99 -0.51 -5.58 -3.51
C LEU A 99 -0.14 -7.00 -3.06
N ALA A 100 0.46 -7.80 -3.94
CA ALA A 100 0.96 -9.13 -3.60
C ALA A 100 2.14 -9.04 -2.61
N GLU A 101 3.05 -8.09 -2.79
CA GLU A 101 4.14 -7.84 -1.82
C GLU A 101 3.58 -7.43 -0.45
N GLU A 102 2.64 -6.48 -0.43
CA GLU A 102 2.00 -6.05 0.82
C GLU A 102 1.19 -7.16 1.50
N PHE A 103 0.60 -8.06 0.73
CA PHE A 103 -0.05 -9.25 1.30
C PHE A 103 0.95 -10.15 2.04
N LEU A 104 2.13 -10.36 1.49
CA LEU A 104 3.19 -11.12 2.17
C LEU A 104 3.65 -10.43 3.45
N HIS A 105 3.75 -9.09 3.45
CA HIS A 105 4.01 -8.34 4.69
C HIS A 105 2.91 -8.57 5.72
N TYR A 106 1.65 -8.50 5.29
CA TYR A 106 0.48 -8.69 6.15
C TYR A 106 0.46 -10.08 6.80
N THR A 107 0.60 -11.14 6.01
CA THR A 107 0.59 -12.51 6.54
C THR A 107 1.74 -12.75 7.50
N PHE A 108 2.88 -12.11 7.23
CA PHE A 108 4.03 -12.14 8.12
C PHE A 108 3.79 -11.42 9.45
N PHE A 109 3.16 -10.24 9.42
CA PHE A 109 2.78 -9.50 10.64
C PHE A 109 1.82 -10.32 11.51
N ILE A 110 0.80 -10.95 10.90
CA ILE A 110 -0.13 -11.84 11.61
C ILE A 110 0.61 -13.01 12.24
N ALA A 111 1.50 -13.67 11.49
CA ALA A 111 2.26 -14.79 12.02
C ALA A 111 3.13 -14.41 13.23
N CYS A 112 3.74 -13.21 13.21
CA CYS A 112 4.51 -12.69 14.35
C CYS A 112 3.61 -12.42 15.56
N TRP A 113 2.44 -11.79 15.32
CA TRP A 113 1.46 -11.49 16.37
C TRP A 113 0.96 -12.76 17.06
N ILE A 114 0.56 -13.78 16.30
CA ILE A 114 0.10 -15.08 16.83
C ILE A 114 1.19 -15.75 17.70
N LYS A 115 2.46 -15.58 17.33
CA LYS A 115 3.61 -16.15 18.06
C LYS A 115 4.08 -15.29 19.23
N GLY A 116 3.41 -14.17 19.54
CA GLY A 116 3.82 -13.25 20.60
C GLY A 116 5.16 -12.55 20.33
N GLN A 117 5.58 -12.45 19.06
CA GLN A 117 6.85 -11.82 18.70
C GLN A 117 6.65 -10.31 18.43
N PRO A 118 7.44 -9.41 19.05
CA PRO A 118 7.21 -7.97 19.00
C PRO A 118 7.54 -7.35 17.64
N ALA A 119 8.37 -8.02 16.83
CA ALA A 119 8.72 -7.55 15.51
C ALA A 119 9.17 -8.72 14.60
N PRO A 120 9.00 -8.56 13.28
CA PRO A 120 9.68 -9.36 12.28
C PRO A 120 11.18 -9.59 12.55
N PRO A 121 11.68 -10.84 12.49
CA PRO A 121 13.11 -11.12 12.33
C PRO A 121 13.71 -10.26 11.20
N LYS A 122 14.91 -9.70 11.42
CA LYS A 122 15.59 -8.83 10.46
C LYS A 122 15.96 -9.51 9.13
N ASP A 123 15.86 -10.83 9.08
CA ASP A 123 16.29 -11.64 7.94
C ASP A 123 15.32 -11.51 6.76
N LYS A 124 15.78 -10.98 5.62
CA LYS A 124 14.93 -10.68 4.44
C LYS A 124 14.54 -11.93 3.66
N ASP A 125 15.41 -12.94 3.65
CA ASP A 125 15.32 -14.05 2.68
C ASP A 125 14.24 -15.09 3.01
N LYS A 126 13.66 -15.05 4.21
CA LYS A 126 12.54 -15.93 4.60
C LYS A 126 11.17 -15.24 4.58
N ARG A 127 11.11 -13.92 4.38
CA ARG A 127 9.88 -13.12 4.52
C ARG A 127 8.96 -13.16 3.30
N HIS A 128 9.49 -13.53 2.13
CA HIS A 128 8.81 -13.33 0.86
C HIS A 128 9.08 -14.46 -0.13
N LYS A 129 8.71 -15.68 0.23
CA LYS A 129 8.59 -16.75 -0.77
C LYS A 129 7.19 -16.68 -1.37
N PRO A 130 6.95 -15.88 -2.43
CA PRO A 130 5.62 -15.73 -3.02
C PRO A 130 5.05 -17.09 -3.45
N GLU A 131 5.89 -18.07 -3.77
CA GLU A 131 5.51 -19.41 -4.21
C GLU A 131 4.85 -20.25 -3.11
N LEU A 132 5.04 -19.88 -1.84
CA LEU A 132 4.36 -20.54 -0.71
C LEU A 132 2.94 -20.02 -0.51
N TRP A 133 2.62 -18.85 -1.05
CA TRP A 133 1.33 -18.17 -0.84
C TRP A 133 0.50 -18.13 -2.11
N PHE A 134 1.13 -17.87 -3.25
CA PHE A 134 0.46 -17.72 -4.53
C PHE A 134 0.63 -18.97 -5.37
N LYS A 135 -0.49 -19.56 -5.78
CA LYS A 135 -0.52 -20.70 -6.70
C LYS A 135 -0.68 -20.22 -8.13
N ASN A 136 -1.26 -19.03 -8.34
CA ASN A 136 -1.49 -18.46 -9.65
C ASN A 136 -0.18 -17.89 -10.25
N PRO A 137 0.32 -18.43 -11.38
CA PRO A 137 1.55 -17.95 -12.01
C PRO A 137 1.48 -16.49 -12.47
N TYR A 138 0.28 -15.97 -12.74
CA TYR A 138 0.10 -14.56 -13.10
C TYR A 138 0.42 -13.63 -11.92
N ILE A 139 0.00 -13.98 -10.70
CA ILE A 139 0.31 -13.18 -9.50
C ILE A 139 1.82 -13.18 -9.25
N ILE A 140 2.48 -14.35 -9.36
CA ILE A 140 3.94 -14.46 -9.23
C ILE A 140 4.66 -13.61 -10.29
N LYS A 141 4.19 -13.63 -11.54
CA LYS A 141 4.73 -12.79 -12.63
C LYS A 141 4.60 -11.30 -12.29
N CYS A 142 3.43 -10.86 -11.84
CA CYS A 142 3.18 -9.48 -11.43
C CYS A 142 4.05 -9.05 -10.24
N TYR A 143 4.16 -9.89 -9.21
CA TYR A 143 5.05 -9.69 -8.08
C TYR A 143 6.51 -9.49 -8.55
N ASN A 144 7.02 -10.40 -9.38
CA ASN A 144 8.38 -10.31 -9.91
C ASN A 144 8.60 -9.07 -10.78
N LYS A 145 7.57 -8.62 -11.52
CA LYS A 145 7.60 -7.36 -12.28
C LYS A 145 7.76 -6.16 -11.34
N ALA A 146 7.00 -6.12 -10.24
CA ALA A 146 7.10 -5.06 -9.23
C ALA A 146 8.47 -5.05 -8.54
N GLN A 147 9.01 -6.21 -8.15
CA GLN A 147 10.35 -6.31 -7.52
C GLN A 147 11.48 -5.83 -8.44
N LYS A 148 11.31 -5.98 -9.75
CA LYS A 148 12.29 -5.54 -10.76
C LYS A 148 12.09 -4.08 -11.18
N GLN A 149 11.01 -3.43 -10.74
CA GLN A 149 10.73 -2.06 -11.11
C GLN A 149 11.85 -1.15 -10.60
N LYS A 150 12.54 -0.51 -11.55
CA LYS A 150 13.53 0.52 -11.28
C LYS A 150 13.04 1.78 -11.95
N SER A 151 12.65 2.76 -11.15
CA SER A 151 12.32 4.07 -11.66
C SER A 151 13.59 4.84 -12.01
N THR A 152 13.62 5.44 -13.20
CA THR A 152 14.68 6.40 -13.52
C THR A 152 14.48 7.70 -12.72
N LEU A 153 15.57 8.43 -12.48
CA LEU A 153 15.49 9.75 -11.85
C LEU A 153 14.59 10.71 -12.65
N GLN A 154 14.61 10.62 -13.99
CA GLN A 154 13.80 11.46 -14.87
C GLN A 154 12.30 11.16 -14.72
N GLU A 155 11.91 9.88 -14.69
CA GLU A 155 10.52 9.48 -14.44
C GLU A 155 10.03 9.94 -13.07
N PHE A 156 10.86 9.76 -12.04
CA PHE A 156 10.55 10.25 -10.70
C PHE A 156 10.32 11.77 -10.70
N LEU A 157 11.25 12.55 -11.26
CA LEU A 157 11.13 14.01 -11.27
C LEU A 157 9.92 14.47 -12.08
N LYS A 158 9.57 13.79 -13.18
CA LYS A 158 8.37 14.08 -13.96
C LYS A 158 7.11 13.89 -13.11
N ILE A 159 6.99 12.75 -12.43
CA ILE A 159 5.83 12.43 -11.59
C ILE A 159 5.78 13.30 -10.34
N LYS A 160 6.93 13.56 -9.71
CA LYS A 160 7.05 14.47 -8.57
C LYS A 160 6.55 15.87 -8.93
N ARG A 161 7.03 16.44 -10.05
CA ARG A 161 6.61 17.78 -10.52
C ARG A 161 5.12 17.83 -10.85
N ASP A 162 4.58 16.79 -11.49
CA ASP A 162 3.14 16.70 -11.74
C ASP A 162 2.35 16.65 -10.43
N TRP A 163 2.83 15.88 -9.45
CA TRP A 163 2.20 15.78 -8.13
C TRP A 163 2.26 17.08 -7.34
N ASP A 164 3.41 17.75 -7.36
CA ASP A 164 3.62 19.07 -6.75
C ASP A 164 2.67 20.11 -7.33
N ARG A 165 2.48 20.13 -8.66
CA ARG A 165 1.53 21.04 -9.35
C ARG A 165 0.08 20.81 -8.93
N LYS A 166 -0.26 19.58 -8.53
CA LYS A 166 -1.57 19.22 -7.98
C LYS A 166 -1.68 19.51 -6.48
N GLY A 167 -0.67 20.12 -5.85
CA GLY A 167 -0.66 20.35 -4.40
C GLY A 167 -0.64 19.05 -3.57
N GLY A 168 -0.18 17.95 -4.18
CA GLY A 168 -0.15 16.63 -3.54
C GLY A 168 1.00 16.49 -2.54
N PRO A 169 0.77 15.86 -1.36
CA PRO A 169 1.84 15.63 -0.40
C PRO A 169 2.87 14.59 -0.92
N ILE A 170 4.12 14.74 -0.50
CA ILE A 170 5.22 13.82 -0.82
C ILE A 170 5.89 13.40 0.49
N SER A 171 6.15 12.11 0.67
CA SER A 171 6.84 11.57 1.84
C SER A 171 7.86 10.53 1.41
N ASP A 172 9.00 10.52 2.09
CA ASP A 172 10.05 9.51 1.93
C ASP A 172 9.74 8.19 2.66
N GLY A 173 8.52 8.08 3.22
CA GLY A 173 8.06 6.93 3.97
C GLY A 173 8.66 6.81 5.37
N THR A 174 9.52 7.73 5.82
CA THR A 174 10.08 7.70 7.18
C THR A 174 9.04 7.94 8.27
N GLU A 175 7.92 8.56 7.88
CA GLU A 175 6.76 8.79 8.72
C GLU A 175 5.96 7.50 8.93
N LEU A 176 5.95 6.57 7.97
CA LEU A 176 5.20 5.31 8.01
C LEU A 176 5.84 4.22 8.90
N LYS A 177 6.91 4.53 9.63
CA LYS A 177 7.52 3.58 10.58
C LYS A 177 6.55 3.28 11.73
N PRO A 178 6.44 2.03 12.24
CA PRO A 178 5.48 1.67 13.27
C PRO A 178 5.47 2.57 14.52
N ASP A 179 6.64 3.06 14.94
CA ASP A 179 6.84 4.00 16.06
C ASP A 179 6.45 5.46 15.73
N LYS A 180 6.23 5.76 14.46
CA LYS A 180 5.82 7.06 13.91
C LYS A 180 4.49 7.01 13.17
N ILE A 181 3.81 5.85 13.11
CA ILE A 181 2.48 5.69 12.51
C ILE A 181 1.45 6.61 13.19
N ASP A 182 1.63 6.92 14.48
CA ASP A 182 0.81 7.92 15.19
C ASP A 182 1.04 9.36 14.70
N LYS A 183 2.18 9.61 14.05
CA LYS A 183 2.59 10.90 13.44
C LYS A 183 2.40 10.96 11.93
N VAL A 184 2.27 9.81 11.25
CA VAL A 184 1.64 9.79 9.93
C VAL A 184 0.31 10.46 10.13
N TYR A 185 0.01 11.44 9.31
CA TYR A 185 -1.34 11.96 9.20
C TYR A 185 -2.22 10.82 8.69
N ILE A 186 -2.58 9.87 9.57
CA ILE A 186 -3.79 9.07 9.50
C ILE A 186 -4.85 10.15 9.61
N PRO A 187 -5.46 10.58 8.49
CA PRO A 187 -6.36 11.71 8.52
C PRO A 187 -7.39 11.45 9.59
N HIS A 188 -7.81 12.50 10.29
CA HIS A 188 -8.84 12.43 11.33
C HIS A 188 -10.03 11.53 10.91
N ASP A 189 -10.34 11.50 9.61
CA ASP A 189 -11.30 10.62 8.96
C ASP A 189 -11.07 9.12 9.20
N ILE A 190 -9.84 8.61 9.15
CA ILE A 190 -9.56 7.19 9.42
C ILE A 190 -9.71 6.89 10.92
N LYS A 191 -9.20 7.75 11.81
CA LYS A 191 -9.42 7.59 13.27
C LYS A 191 -10.91 7.58 13.59
N LYS A 192 -11.70 8.45 12.94
CA LYS A 192 -13.16 8.49 13.04
C LYS A 192 -13.81 7.22 12.49
N MET A 193 -13.43 6.76 11.29
CA MET A 193 -13.95 5.53 10.68
C MET A 193 -13.63 4.27 11.51
N LEU A 194 -12.46 4.22 12.14
CA LEU A 194 -12.06 3.16 13.07
C LEU A 194 -12.88 3.22 14.36
N SER A 195 -13.15 4.42 14.89
CA SER A 195 -13.99 4.60 16.08
C SER A 195 -15.46 4.23 15.84
N GLU A 196 -15.93 4.40 14.61
CA GLU A 196 -17.30 4.10 14.15
C GLU A 196 -17.46 2.65 13.64
N LYS A 197 -16.44 1.78 13.77
CA LYS A 197 -16.42 0.40 13.24
C LYS A 197 -16.72 0.28 11.73
N LYS A 198 -16.49 1.32 10.94
CA LYS A 198 -16.75 1.30 9.48
C LYS A 198 -15.67 0.56 8.67
N LEU A 199 -14.55 0.23 9.33
CA LEU A 199 -13.37 -0.44 8.79
C LEU A 199 -13.24 -1.92 9.20
N ILE A 200 -14.09 -2.39 10.13
CA ILE A 200 -14.16 -3.77 10.64
C ILE A 200 -15.39 -4.43 10.02
#